data_AF-A0A450TCD5-F1
#
_entry.id   AF-A0A450TCD5-F1
#
_cell.length_a   1.000
_cell.length_b   1.000
_cell.length_c   1.000
_cell.angle_alpha   90.00
_cell.angle_beta   90.00
_cell.angle_gamma   90.00
#
_symmetry.space_group_name_H-M   'P 1'
#
loop_
_entity.id
_entity.type
_entity.pdbx_description
1 polymer ?
#
loop_
_entity_poly.entity_id
_entity_poly.type
_entity_poly.pdbx_seq_one_letter_code
_entity_poly.pdbx_strand_id
1 'polypeptide(L)'
;MTGSASFWRWVIFALCVSTFGVFPFNQATERATEEFSGQTEADWPATNVWLQAADCARRTGAWLTICEGEELVPIAHRALADDPGHALFLGLKARLLDRPISLVDVATLNIWLDFFGMLALAVLLHVAGSFIASLVFLMLGSGVYSAWVGVSPHPGLIGVASFASVLPIAIFLSGRGLVSGPVHVILIGLGAGLLGLAALFREPIGTMGFLISVGALLFLGWKPMREGNGEWQNRRWLLLLFVVVLLSWQAPLRLVLLARDISFPMQPVALIQTHGISHTLYLGLGTVENTFGIRWDDEYAKSAVHRAHPHVDYVSPGYYRILWEFYFDRVREDPIEVGRIYSKKAGYIITERFPHWAPALWVALIGLTILLPLGNRHHLWRTLDYEQAPWILGVVLVFIGFFILQGVMAHQSRQYSEPISAFMVLSFAILLEVYWRYQRRGGNTAKSGDG
;
A
#
# COMPACT_ATOMS: atom_id res chain seq x y z
N MET A 1 15.40 20.86 -24.26
CA MET A 1 14.02 21.27 -24.59
C MET A 1 13.70 22.52 -23.79
N THR A 2 13.11 23.50 -24.44
CA THR A 2 12.97 24.90 -24.04
C THR A 2 12.18 25.09 -22.75
N GLY A 3 12.67 25.93 -21.83
CA GLY A 3 12.10 26.11 -20.49
C GLY A 3 10.60 26.47 -20.47
N SER A 4 10.06 27.07 -21.53
CA SER A 4 8.64 27.44 -21.62
C SER A 4 7.69 26.24 -21.69
N ALA A 5 8.03 25.20 -22.45
CA ALA A 5 7.17 24.01 -22.56
C ALA A 5 7.15 23.20 -21.25
N SER A 6 8.29 23.19 -20.54
CA SER A 6 8.38 22.56 -19.21
C SER A 6 7.56 23.32 -18.17
N PHE A 7 7.59 24.66 -18.20
CA PHE A 7 6.81 25.50 -17.30
C PHE A 7 5.30 25.23 -17.42
N TRP A 8 4.76 25.25 -18.64
CA TRP A 8 3.32 25.03 -18.86
C TRP A 8 2.85 23.64 -18.43
N ARG A 9 3.70 22.61 -18.54
CA ARG A 9 3.37 21.27 -18.03
C ARG A 9 3.17 21.27 -16.52
N TRP A 10 4.02 21.97 -15.78
CA TRP A 10 3.87 22.10 -14.33
C TRP A 10 2.64 22.93 -13.95
N VAL A 11 2.34 23.99 -14.69
CA VAL A 11 1.11 24.79 -14.48
C VAL A 11 -0.13 23.93 -14.68
N ILE A 12 -0.22 23.19 -15.79
CA ILE A 12 -1.35 22.29 -16.06
C ILE A 12 -1.44 21.20 -14.98
N PHE A 13 -0.31 20.60 -14.60
CA PHE A 13 -0.28 19.60 -13.55
C PHE A 13 -0.79 20.17 -12.21
N ALA A 14 -0.34 21.36 -11.82
CA ALA A 14 -0.80 22.04 -10.60
C ALA A 14 -2.31 22.36 -10.64
N LEU A 15 -2.82 22.80 -11.78
CA LEU A 15 -4.26 23.00 -11.99
C LEU A 15 -5.02 21.67 -11.82
N CYS A 16 -4.53 20.57 -12.42
CA CYS A 16 -5.14 19.25 -12.24
C CYS A 16 -5.07 18.75 -10.79
N VAL A 17 -3.99 19.02 -10.06
CA VAL A 17 -3.91 18.70 -8.62
C VAL A 17 -4.94 19.51 -7.83
N SER A 18 -5.16 20.77 -8.15
CA SER A 18 -6.20 21.58 -7.50
C SER A 18 -7.60 21.03 -7.81
N THR A 19 -7.91 20.80 -9.09
CA THR A 19 -9.25 20.38 -9.54
C THR A 19 -9.59 18.93 -9.19
N PHE A 20 -8.66 18.00 -9.37
CA PHE A 20 -8.91 16.57 -9.18
C PHE A 20 -8.27 16.01 -7.89
N GLY A 21 -7.30 16.70 -7.30
CA GLY A 21 -6.74 16.34 -6.00
C GLY A 21 -7.47 17.03 -4.87
N VAL A 22 -7.39 18.36 -4.77
CA VAL A 22 -7.86 19.09 -3.59
C VAL A 22 -9.39 19.07 -3.49
N PHE A 23 -10.10 19.39 -4.58
CA PHE A 23 -11.55 19.53 -4.53
C PHE A 23 -12.31 18.24 -4.12
N PRO A 24 -12.08 17.05 -4.73
CA PRO A 24 -12.80 15.83 -4.35
C PRO A 24 -12.50 15.36 -2.93
N PHE A 25 -11.30 15.64 -2.41
CA PHE A 25 -10.89 15.26 -1.06
C PHE A 25 -11.45 16.20 0.01
N ASN A 26 -11.65 17.48 -0.32
CA ASN A 26 -12.44 18.38 0.51
C ASN A 26 -13.89 17.89 0.61
N GLN A 27 -14.50 17.49 -0.51
CA GLN A 27 -15.84 16.88 -0.49
C GLN A 27 -15.90 15.58 0.30
N ALA A 28 -14.85 14.74 0.25
CA ALA A 28 -14.76 13.56 1.09
C ALA A 28 -14.66 13.91 2.59
N THR A 29 -13.97 14.99 2.93
CA THR A 29 -13.85 15.47 4.31
C THR A 29 -15.17 16.06 4.83
N GLU A 30 -15.92 16.76 3.97
CA GLU A 30 -17.28 17.22 4.27
C GLU A 30 -18.20 16.02 4.54
N ARG A 31 -18.21 15.01 3.66
CA ARG A 31 -18.96 13.76 3.88
C ARG A 31 -18.57 13.06 5.18
N ALA A 32 -17.28 12.98 5.49
CA ALA A 32 -16.81 12.42 6.75
C ALA A 32 -17.34 13.19 7.97
N THR A 33 -17.44 14.52 7.85
CA THR A 33 -18.00 15.37 8.91
C THR A 33 -19.50 15.11 9.06
N GLU A 34 -20.25 15.08 7.96
CA GLU A 34 -21.69 14.80 7.98
C GLU A 34 -22.01 13.42 8.56
N GLU A 35 -21.24 12.39 8.18
CA GLU A 35 -21.49 11.01 8.58
C GLU A 35 -21.08 10.73 10.03
N PHE A 36 -19.91 11.21 10.47
CA PHE A 36 -19.31 10.83 11.75
C PHE A 36 -19.39 11.92 12.83
N SER A 37 -19.92 13.11 12.53
CA SER A 37 -20.15 14.12 13.56
C SER A 37 -21.19 13.64 14.58
N GLY A 38 -20.89 13.83 15.87
CA GLY A 38 -21.75 13.39 16.97
C GLY A 38 -21.63 11.91 17.34
N GLN A 39 -20.93 11.09 16.57
CA GLN A 39 -20.63 9.71 16.95
C GLN A 39 -19.43 9.66 17.91
N THR A 40 -19.56 8.88 18.98
CA THR A 40 -18.52 8.74 20.02
C THR A 40 -17.76 7.42 19.94
N GLU A 41 -18.33 6.41 19.29
CA GLU A 41 -17.75 5.07 19.17
C GLU A 41 -17.84 4.59 17.72
N ALA A 42 -16.78 3.92 17.27
CA ALA A 42 -16.72 3.26 15.97
C ALA A 42 -17.12 1.80 16.08
N ASP A 43 -17.75 1.28 15.03
CA ASP A 43 -18.02 -0.16 14.87
C ASP A 43 -16.74 -0.99 14.78
N TRP A 44 -15.62 -0.39 14.34
CA TRP A 44 -14.32 -1.04 14.31
C TRP A 44 -13.64 -0.90 15.68
N PRO A 45 -13.51 -1.98 16.49
CA PRO A 45 -13.11 -1.87 17.89
C PRO A 45 -11.72 -1.24 18.09
N ALA A 46 -10.78 -1.50 17.17
CA ALA A 46 -9.43 -0.94 17.26
C ALA A 46 -9.44 0.60 17.17
N THR A 47 -10.39 1.18 16.43
CA THR A 47 -10.53 2.64 16.32
C THR A 47 -10.84 3.27 17.67
N ASN A 48 -11.67 2.63 18.50
CA ASN A 48 -11.96 3.11 19.85
C ASN A 48 -10.70 3.10 20.73
N VAL A 49 -9.83 2.10 20.56
CA VAL A 49 -8.54 2.04 21.25
C VAL A 49 -7.60 3.15 20.76
N TRP A 50 -7.61 3.49 19.46
CA TRP A 50 -6.84 4.63 18.94
C TRP A 50 -7.28 5.96 19.55
N LEU A 51 -8.60 6.17 19.72
CA LEU A 51 -9.14 7.37 20.35
C LEU A 51 -8.71 7.49 21.81
N GLN A 52 -8.74 6.37 22.56
CA GLN A 52 -8.25 6.32 23.94
C GLN A 52 -6.75 6.63 24.02
N ALA A 53 -5.96 6.04 23.12
CA ALA A 53 -4.52 6.30 23.06
C ALA A 53 -4.21 7.76 22.69
N ALA A 54 -4.99 8.35 21.78
CA ALA A 54 -4.86 9.73 21.39
C ALA A 54 -5.20 10.69 22.55
N ASP A 55 -6.23 10.41 23.33
CA ASP A 55 -6.54 11.19 24.52
C ASP A 55 -5.46 11.06 25.62
N CYS A 56 -4.89 9.87 25.79
CA CYS A 56 -3.75 9.67 26.67
C CYS A 56 -2.52 10.48 26.22
N ALA A 57 -2.21 10.46 24.92
CA ALA A 57 -1.13 11.26 24.32
C ALA A 57 -1.35 12.76 24.48
N ARG A 58 -2.60 13.24 24.36
CA ARG A 58 -2.95 14.63 24.63
C ARG A 58 -2.64 15.03 26.08
N ARG A 59 -3.06 14.20 27.05
CA ARG A 59 -2.91 14.49 28.49
C ARG A 59 -1.47 14.39 28.98
N THR A 60 -0.71 13.42 28.49
CA THR A 60 0.61 13.05 29.07
C THR A 60 1.79 13.33 28.13
N GLY A 61 1.54 13.50 26.84
CA GLY A 61 2.58 13.49 25.81
C GLY A 61 3.04 12.10 25.36
N ALA A 62 2.62 11.02 26.04
CA ALA A 62 3.02 9.66 25.71
C ALA A 62 2.26 9.11 24.48
N TRP A 63 2.97 8.77 23.41
CA TRP A 63 2.37 8.21 22.20
C TRP A 63 2.28 6.67 22.24
N LEU A 64 1.34 6.09 21.50
CA LEU A 64 1.12 4.64 21.42
C LEU A 64 0.93 3.97 22.81
N THR A 65 0.18 4.66 23.66
CA THR A 65 -0.01 4.35 25.08
C THR A 65 -1.45 4.61 25.47
N ILE A 66 -1.96 3.83 26.42
CA ILE A 66 -3.25 4.00 27.07
C ILE A 66 -3.01 4.35 28.54
N CYS A 67 -3.80 5.29 29.05
CA CYS A 67 -3.72 5.76 30.42
C CYS A 67 -4.67 4.92 31.29
N GLU A 68 -4.15 4.08 32.17
CA GLU A 68 -4.91 3.27 33.12
C GLU A 68 -4.64 3.79 34.55
N GLY A 69 -5.48 4.71 35.02
CA GLY A 69 -5.19 5.44 36.26
C GLY A 69 -3.95 6.31 36.11
N GLU A 70 -2.92 6.05 36.93
CA GLU A 70 -1.61 6.71 36.85
C GLU A 70 -0.61 5.96 35.95
N GLU A 71 -0.97 4.76 35.48
CA GLU A 71 -0.06 3.89 34.73
C GLU A 71 -0.16 4.11 33.22
N LEU A 72 1.00 3.99 32.56
CA LEU A 72 1.13 4.06 31.11
C LEU A 72 1.28 2.65 30.53
N VAL A 73 0.22 2.18 29.89
CA VAL A 73 0.15 0.83 29.32
C VAL A 73 0.37 0.89 27.80
N PRO A 74 1.25 0.06 27.22
CA PRO A 74 1.43 0.01 25.78
C PRO A 74 0.12 -0.30 25.05
N ILE A 75 -0.17 0.42 23.95
CA ILE A 75 -1.41 0.23 23.16
C ILE A 75 -1.61 -1.22 22.69
N ALA A 76 -0.50 -1.94 22.48
CA ALA A 76 -0.42 -3.35 22.12
C ALA A 76 -1.24 -4.29 23.03
N HIS A 77 -1.45 -3.91 24.29
CA HIS A 77 -2.21 -4.71 25.25
C HIS A 77 -3.72 -4.66 25.02
N ARG A 78 -4.22 -3.66 24.26
CA ARG A 78 -5.66 -3.43 24.02
C ARG A 78 -6.02 -3.48 22.54
N ALA A 79 -5.24 -2.82 21.68
CA ALA A 79 -5.34 -2.94 20.23
C ALA A 79 -4.54 -4.15 19.79
N LEU A 80 -5.10 -5.34 20.04
CA LEU A 80 -4.44 -6.58 19.72
C LEU A 80 -4.18 -6.66 18.22
N ALA A 81 -2.91 -6.85 17.87
CA ALA A 81 -2.47 -7.17 16.53
C ALA A 81 -2.67 -6.07 15.45
N ASP A 82 -2.81 -4.81 15.86
CA ASP A 82 -3.04 -3.67 14.97
C ASP A 82 -1.76 -2.88 14.64
N ASP A 83 -1.73 -2.28 13.45
CA ASP A 83 -0.60 -1.47 12.98
C ASP A 83 -0.58 -0.10 13.70
N PRO A 84 0.57 0.40 14.20
CA PRO A 84 0.60 1.57 15.07
C PRO A 84 0.41 2.91 14.34
N GLY A 85 0.44 2.95 13.00
CA GLY A 85 0.44 4.18 12.22
C GLY A 85 -0.75 5.09 12.51
N HIS A 86 -1.98 4.58 12.50
CA HIS A 86 -3.17 5.37 12.80
C HIS A 86 -3.13 5.94 14.22
N ALA A 87 -2.90 5.10 15.23
CA ALA A 87 -2.84 5.52 16.62
C ALA A 87 -1.73 6.56 16.87
N LEU A 88 -0.55 6.39 16.25
CA LEU A 88 0.57 7.33 16.36
C LEU A 88 0.17 8.71 15.83
N PHE A 89 -0.31 8.78 14.60
CA PHE A 89 -0.62 10.07 13.95
C PHE A 89 -1.80 10.77 14.60
N LEU A 90 -2.82 10.02 15.05
CA LEU A 90 -3.93 10.58 15.81
C LEU A 90 -3.47 11.12 17.17
N GLY A 91 -2.60 10.40 17.89
CA GLY A 91 -2.03 10.88 19.15
C GLY A 91 -1.16 12.13 18.98
N LEU A 92 -0.32 12.18 17.94
CA LEU A 92 0.45 13.38 17.59
C LEU A 92 -0.47 14.56 17.28
N LYS A 93 -1.53 14.34 16.51
CA LYS A 93 -2.54 15.37 16.21
C LYS A 93 -3.26 15.84 17.47
N ALA A 94 -3.66 14.93 18.36
CA ALA A 94 -4.31 15.25 19.62
C ALA A 94 -3.43 16.16 20.49
N ARG A 95 -2.14 15.82 20.57
CA ARG A 95 -1.14 16.57 21.32
C ARG A 95 -0.84 17.93 20.72
N LEU A 96 -0.80 18.04 19.39
CA LEU A 96 -0.53 19.28 18.67
C LEU A 96 -1.70 20.27 18.79
N LEU A 97 -2.93 19.77 18.69
CA LEU A 97 -4.15 20.60 18.74
C LEU A 97 -4.71 20.80 20.14
N ASP A 98 -4.16 20.10 21.14
CA ASP A 98 -4.63 20.05 22.52
C ASP A 98 -6.15 19.84 22.66
N ARG A 99 -6.70 18.95 21.82
CA ARG A 99 -8.13 18.60 21.85
C ARG A 99 -8.35 17.10 21.68
N PRO A 100 -9.45 16.55 22.23
CA PRO A 100 -9.85 15.18 21.92
C PRO A 100 -9.98 14.98 20.40
N ILE A 101 -9.55 13.80 19.95
CA ILE A 101 -9.71 13.33 18.57
C ILE A 101 -11.09 12.71 18.42
N SER A 102 -11.77 13.04 17.33
CA SER A 102 -13.08 12.47 16.99
C SER A 102 -12.98 11.44 15.86
N LEU A 103 -14.08 10.75 15.58
CA LEU A 103 -14.17 9.85 14.42
C LEU A 103 -13.99 10.58 13.08
N VAL A 104 -14.38 11.86 13.00
CA VAL A 104 -14.11 12.71 11.83
C VAL A 104 -12.60 12.83 11.59
N ASP A 105 -11.79 12.95 12.66
CA ASP A 105 -10.34 13.02 12.53
C ASP A 105 -9.73 11.72 12.00
N VAL A 106 -10.31 10.57 12.37
CA VAL A 106 -9.88 9.25 11.87
C VAL A 106 -10.18 9.10 10.38
N ALA A 107 -11.42 9.39 9.98
CA ALA A 107 -11.80 9.37 8.57
C ALA A 107 -10.98 10.38 7.75
N THR A 108 -10.74 11.57 8.31
CA THR A 108 -9.88 12.58 7.69
C THR A 108 -8.45 12.08 7.50
N LEU A 109 -7.87 11.35 8.48
CA LEU A 109 -6.54 10.75 8.31
C LEU A 109 -6.49 9.79 7.12
N ASN A 110 -7.49 8.91 6.98
CA ASN A 110 -7.58 8.01 5.82
C ASN A 110 -7.63 8.78 4.49
N ILE A 111 -8.49 9.80 4.42
CA ILE A 111 -8.61 10.69 3.25
C ILE A 111 -7.26 11.35 2.92
N TRP A 112 -6.49 11.79 3.92
CA TRP A 112 -5.17 12.36 3.68
C TRP A 112 -4.15 11.33 3.19
N LEU A 113 -4.17 10.10 3.72
CA LEU A 113 -3.30 9.02 3.24
C LEU A 113 -3.54 8.74 1.76
N ASP A 114 -4.81 8.67 1.37
CA ASP A 114 -5.23 8.50 -0.02
C ASP A 114 -4.80 9.67 -0.90
N PHE A 115 -5.01 10.91 -0.44
CA PHE A 115 -4.62 12.11 -1.18
C PHE A 115 -3.12 12.13 -1.45
N PHE A 116 -2.31 11.97 -0.41
CA PHE A 116 -0.86 12.02 -0.52
C PHE A 116 -0.31 10.83 -1.31
N GLY A 117 -0.91 9.64 -1.18
CA GLY A 117 -0.53 8.46 -1.96
C GLY A 117 -0.76 8.67 -3.46
N MET A 118 -1.95 9.17 -3.83
CA MET A 118 -2.27 9.53 -5.21
C MET A 118 -1.33 10.61 -5.74
N LEU A 119 -1.10 11.68 -4.95
CA LEU A 119 -0.23 12.78 -5.35
C LEU A 119 1.22 12.32 -5.56
N ALA A 120 1.74 11.47 -4.68
CA ALA A 120 3.10 10.95 -4.79
C ALA A 120 3.31 10.17 -6.10
N LEU A 121 2.36 9.30 -6.47
CA LEU A 121 2.39 8.59 -7.75
C LEU A 121 2.22 9.51 -8.95
N ALA A 122 1.31 10.48 -8.89
CA ALA A 122 1.11 11.45 -9.98
C ALA A 122 2.38 12.29 -10.23
N VAL A 123 3.04 12.75 -9.16
CA VAL A 123 4.31 13.49 -9.23
C VAL A 123 5.40 12.60 -9.80
N LEU A 124 5.51 11.35 -9.33
CA LEU A 124 6.48 10.38 -9.86
C LEU A 124 6.31 10.17 -11.37
N LEU A 125 5.08 9.98 -11.85
CA LEU A 125 4.76 9.86 -13.28
C LEU A 125 5.15 11.12 -14.06
N HIS A 126 4.81 12.30 -13.53
CA HIS A 126 5.12 13.58 -14.16
C HIS A 126 6.63 13.76 -14.32
N VAL A 127 7.39 13.52 -13.24
CA VAL A 127 8.85 13.62 -13.21
C VAL A 127 9.50 12.56 -14.12
N ALA A 128 8.91 11.37 -14.20
CA ALA A 128 9.34 10.31 -15.11
C ALA A 128 9.01 10.60 -16.60
N GLY A 129 8.43 11.76 -16.93
CA GLY A 129 8.10 12.16 -18.29
C GLY A 129 6.80 11.57 -18.84
N SER A 130 5.98 10.94 -17.99
CA SER A 130 4.67 10.36 -18.31
C SER A 130 3.55 11.39 -18.10
N PHE A 131 3.58 12.48 -18.87
CA PHE A 131 2.73 13.65 -18.61
C PHE A 131 1.23 13.35 -18.71
N ILE A 132 0.74 12.78 -19.81
CA ILE A 132 -0.68 12.43 -19.97
C ILE A 132 -1.09 11.39 -18.94
N ALA A 133 -0.26 10.38 -18.69
CA ALA A 133 -0.53 9.39 -17.64
C ALA A 133 -0.71 10.07 -16.27
N SER A 134 0.12 11.05 -15.92
CA SER A 134 -0.02 11.77 -14.64
C SER A 134 -1.35 12.53 -14.52
N LEU A 135 -1.82 13.17 -15.60
CA LEU A 135 -3.08 13.90 -15.61
C LEU A 135 -4.29 12.97 -15.54
N VAL A 136 -4.27 11.90 -16.35
CA VAL A 136 -5.33 10.88 -16.37
C VAL A 136 -5.42 10.18 -15.02
N PHE A 137 -4.27 9.88 -14.40
CA PHE A 137 -4.22 9.26 -13.08
C PHE A 137 -4.82 10.17 -12.01
N LEU A 138 -4.53 11.47 -12.01
CA LEU A 138 -5.19 12.42 -11.10
C LEU A 138 -6.70 12.47 -11.35
N MET A 139 -7.12 12.57 -12.61
CA MET A 139 -8.52 12.70 -12.97
C MET A 139 -9.35 11.48 -12.56
N LEU A 140 -8.92 10.28 -12.97
CA LEU A 140 -9.65 9.04 -12.71
C LEU A 140 -9.39 8.49 -11.30
N GLY A 141 -8.18 8.69 -10.78
CA GLY A 141 -7.79 8.27 -9.44
C GLY A 141 -8.57 9.03 -8.37
N SER A 142 -8.88 10.31 -8.59
CA SER A 142 -9.61 11.13 -7.62
C SER A 142 -10.91 10.49 -7.13
N GLY A 143 -11.71 9.94 -8.04
CA GLY A 143 -12.97 9.27 -7.71
C GLY A 143 -12.77 7.89 -7.05
N VAL A 144 -11.64 7.23 -7.27
CA VAL A 144 -11.33 5.93 -6.64
C VAL A 144 -10.82 6.14 -5.22
N TYR A 145 -9.87 7.07 -5.03
CA TYR A 145 -9.23 7.33 -3.75
C TYR A 145 -10.14 8.08 -2.77
N SER A 146 -11.12 8.85 -3.27
CA SER A 146 -12.08 9.57 -2.41
C SER A 146 -13.44 8.87 -2.28
N ALA A 147 -13.64 7.72 -2.93
CA ALA A 147 -14.92 7.02 -2.93
C ALA A 147 -15.27 6.41 -1.57
N TRP A 148 -14.27 5.84 -0.88
CA TRP A 148 -14.49 5.14 0.37
C TRP A 148 -14.10 6.03 1.56
N VAL A 149 -15.11 6.48 2.31
CA VAL A 149 -14.92 7.19 3.57
C VAL A 149 -15.26 6.23 4.70
N GLY A 150 -14.46 6.22 5.77
CA GLY A 150 -14.71 5.37 6.92
C GLY A 150 -13.66 5.51 8.01
N VAL A 151 -13.96 4.92 9.17
CA VAL A 151 -13.19 5.07 10.42
C VAL A 151 -12.33 3.86 10.79
N SER A 152 -12.37 2.79 9.99
CA SER A 152 -11.41 1.67 10.07
C SER A 152 -10.12 2.02 9.29
N PRO A 153 -9.04 1.21 9.31
CA PRO A 153 -7.84 1.54 8.55
C PRO A 153 -8.00 1.31 7.04
N HIS A 154 -9.00 0.53 6.64
CA HIS A 154 -9.15 0.03 5.28
C HIS A 154 -9.34 1.10 4.18
N PRO A 155 -10.12 2.18 4.42
CA PRO A 155 -10.27 3.25 3.43
C PRO A 155 -8.93 3.82 2.95
N GLY A 156 -8.00 4.11 3.87
CA GLY A 156 -6.69 4.69 3.56
C GLY A 156 -5.68 3.72 2.91
N LEU A 157 -6.03 2.44 2.71
CA LEU A 157 -5.08 1.45 2.21
C LEU A 157 -4.72 1.64 0.73
N ILE A 158 -5.55 2.35 -0.04
CA ILE A 158 -5.25 2.67 -1.45
C ILE A 158 -4.05 3.63 -1.50
N GLY A 159 -4.06 4.67 -0.67
CA GLY A 159 -2.96 5.61 -0.48
C GLY A 159 -1.70 4.95 0.08
N VAL A 160 -1.86 4.09 1.08
CA VAL A 160 -0.75 3.34 1.68
C VAL A 160 -0.07 2.39 0.68
N ALA A 161 -0.84 1.71 -0.18
CA ALA A 161 -0.29 0.90 -1.27
C ALA A 161 0.46 1.75 -2.30
N SER A 162 -0.04 2.96 -2.56
CA SER A 162 0.60 3.91 -3.46
C SER A 162 1.94 4.38 -2.90
N PHE A 163 2.02 4.69 -1.60
CA PHE A 163 3.29 4.97 -0.91
C PHE A 163 4.31 3.84 -1.09
N ALA A 164 3.90 2.59 -0.83
CA ALA A 164 4.76 1.42 -0.95
C ALA A 164 5.30 1.21 -2.37
N SER A 165 4.58 1.68 -3.39
CA SER A 165 4.96 1.50 -4.79
C SER A 165 5.96 2.52 -5.34
N VAL A 166 6.14 3.67 -4.67
CA VAL A 166 7.02 4.74 -5.16
C VAL A 166 8.48 4.27 -5.24
N LEU A 167 8.99 3.62 -4.18
CA LEU A 167 10.38 3.19 -4.12
C LEU A 167 10.78 2.19 -5.22
N PRO A 168 10.07 1.05 -5.44
CA PRO A 168 10.47 0.11 -6.47
C PRO A 168 10.41 0.73 -7.88
N ILE A 169 9.43 1.60 -8.16
CA ILE A 169 9.39 2.33 -9.43
C ILE A 169 10.59 3.27 -9.54
N ALA A 170 10.89 4.07 -8.51
CA ALA A 170 12.04 4.97 -8.50
C ALA A 170 13.36 4.23 -8.71
N ILE A 171 13.54 3.05 -8.11
CA ILE A 171 14.72 2.19 -8.30
C ILE A 171 14.84 1.76 -9.76
N PHE A 172 13.77 1.29 -10.40
CA PHE A 172 13.81 0.90 -11.81
C PHE A 172 14.10 2.10 -12.73
N LEU A 173 13.42 3.23 -12.53
CA LEU A 173 13.64 4.42 -13.35
C LEU A 173 15.09 4.92 -13.24
N SER A 174 15.62 4.97 -12.02
CA SER A 174 16.98 5.43 -11.74
C SER A 174 18.03 4.45 -12.26
N GLY A 175 17.85 3.15 -11.99
CA GLY A 175 18.76 2.09 -12.45
C GLY A 175 18.80 1.94 -13.96
N ARG A 176 17.73 2.34 -14.67
CA ARG A 176 17.68 2.37 -16.14
C ARG A 176 18.15 3.69 -16.74
N GLY A 177 18.56 4.67 -15.92
CA GLY A 177 18.98 5.99 -16.37
C GLY A 177 17.84 6.84 -16.96
N LEU A 178 16.59 6.48 -16.69
CA LEU A 178 15.40 7.21 -17.16
C LEU A 178 15.15 8.49 -16.34
N VAL A 179 15.77 8.56 -15.15
CA VAL A 179 15.85 9.75 -14.32
C VAL A 179 17.31 9.94 -13.91
N SER A 180 17.83 11.16 -14.01
CA SER A 180 19.25 11.49 -13.81
C SER A 180 19.46 12.70 -12.91
N GLY A 181 20.72 12.91 -12.47
CA GLY A 181 21.09 14.06 -11.63
C GLY A 181 20.42 13.99 -10.26
N PRO A 182 20.27 15.09 -9.50
CA PRO A 182 19.76 15.05 -8.13
C PRO A 182 18.34 14.48 -7.99
N VAL A 183 17.56 14.46 -9.07
CA VAL A 183 16.18 13.98 -9.08
C VAL A 183 16.09 12.51 -8.67
N HIS A 184 17.02 11.65 -9.10
CA HIS A 184 16.96 10.23 -8.74
C HIS A 184 17.19 10.00 -7.23
N VAL A 185 18.05 10.81 -6.58
CA VAL A 185 18.30 10.73 -5.14
C VAL A 185 17.06 11.20 -4.38
N ILE A 186 16.42 12.28 -4.84
CA ILE A 186 15.18 12.79 -4.26
C ILE A 186 14.07 11.73 -4.36
N LEU A 187 13.89 11.09 -5.52
CA LEU A 187 12.87 10.06 -5.70
C LEU A 187 13.13 8.81 -4.85
N ILE A 188 14.38 8.35 -4.77
CA ILE A 188 14.75 7.22 -3.92
C ILE A 188 14.54 7.57 -2.44
N GLY A 189 14.99 8.75 -2.00
CA GLY A 189 14.81 9.22 -0.62
C GLY A 189 13.34 9.38 -0.24
N LEU A 190 12.53 9.99 -1.11
CA LEU A 190 11.08 10.09 -0.94
C LEU A 190 10.43 8.70 -0.88
N GLY A 191 10.74 7.82 -1.84
CA GLY A 191 10.22 6.46 -1.86
C GLY A 191 10.59 5.66 -0.61
N ALA A 192 11.82 5.83 -0.11
CA ALA A 192 12.31 5.22 1.11
C ALA A 192 11.54 5.69 2.35
N GLY A 193 11.24 7.00 2.44
CA GLY A 193 10.39 7.54 3.51
C GLY A 193 8.95 7.05 3.42
N LEU A 194 8.36 7.06 2.22
CA LEU A 194 7.00 6.58 1.96
C LEU A 194 6.84 5.08 2.22
N LEU A 195 7.86 4.26 1.92
CA LEU A 195 7.87 2.83 2.28
C LEU A 195 7.80 2.66 3.80
N GLY A 196 8.53 3.48 4.54
CA GLY A 196 8.49 3.47 6.00
C GLY A 196 7.14 3.88 6.58
N LEU A 197 6.50 4.90 6.01
CA LEU A 197 5.12 5.26 6.36
C LEU A 197 4.16 4.12 6.03
N ALA A 198 4.30 3.48 4.87
CA ALA A 198 3.45 2.37 4.49
C ALA A 198 3.59 1.19 5.47
N ALA A 199 4.81 0.89 5.91
CA ALA A 199 5.06 -0.13 6.92
C ALA A 199 4.48 0.21 8.30
N LEU A 200 4.42 1.50 8.66
CA LEU A 200 3.79 1.96 9.91
C LEU A 200 2.27 1.87 9.88
N PHE A 201 1.64 2.28 8.77
CA PHE A 201 0.18 2.26 8.63
C PHE A 201 -0.36 0.87 8.32
N ARG A 202 0.41 0.05 7.60
CA ARG A 202 0.04 -1.31 7.24
C ARG A 202 1.25 -2.17 6.92
N GLU A 203 1.75 -2.93 7.90
CA GLU A 203 2.95 -3.77 7.76
C GLU A 203 2.89 -4.70 6.52
N PRO A 204 1.77 -5.40 6.20
CA PRO A 204 1.72 -6.24 5.01
C PRO A 204 1.97 -5.48 3.71
N ILE A 205 1.43 -4.26 3.57
CA ILE A 205 1.61 -3.44 2.36
C ILE A 205 3.04 -2.90 2.29
N GLY A 206 3.60 -2.45 3.42
CA GLY A 206 5.01 -2.09 3.51
C GLY A 206 5.93 -3.27 3.12
N THR A 207 5.59 -4.48 3.55
CA THR A 207 6.33 -5.70 3.20
C THR A 207 6.28 -6.00 1.71
N MET A 208 5.14 -5.79 1.04
CA MET A 208 5.06 -5.89 -0.43
C MET A 208 6.02 -4.90 -1.11
N GLY A 209 6.00 -3.62 -0.70
CA GLY A 209 6.90 -2.61 -1.24
C GLY A 209 8.38 -2.93 -1.02
N PHE A 210 8.71 -3.47 0.15
CA PHE A 210 10.05 -3.98 0.46
C PHE A 210 10.46 -5.12 -0.48
N LEU A 211 9.65 -6.17 -0.61
CA LEU A 211 9.96 -7.33 -1.44
C LEU A 211 10.14 -6.95 -2.92
N ILE A 212 9.29 -6.07 -3.44
CA ILE A 212 9.41 -5.59 -4.83
C ILE A 212 10.67 -4.76 -5.00
N SER A 213 11.02 -3.91 -4.02
CA SER A 213 12.24 -3.10 -4.07
C SER A 213 13.49 -3.97 -4.06
N VAL A 214 13.53 -5.01 -3.22
CA VAL A 214 14.62 -6.01 -3.21
C VAL A 214 14.66 -6.75 -4.55
N GLY A 215 13.52 -7.18 -5.08
CA GLY A 215 13.43 -7.81 -6.40
C GLY A 215 13.96 -6.91 -7.52
N ALA A 216 13.66 -5.61 -7.47
CA ALA A 216 14.19 -4.62 -8.41
C ALA A 216 15.72 -4.51 -8.32
N LEU A 217 16.28 -4.40 -7.12
CA LEU A 217 17.74 -4.35 -6.91
C LEU A 217 18.43 -5.63 -7.40
N LEU A 218 17.87 -6.80 -7.11
CA LEU A 218 18.39 -8.09 -7.58
C LEU A 218 18.34 -8.19 -9.10
N PHE A 219 17.24 -7.77 -9.72
CA PHE A 219 17.09 -7.75 -11.17
C PHE A 219 18.13 -6.83 -11.84
N LEU A 220 18.31 -5.62 -11.31
CA LEU A 220 19.28 -4.65 -11.81
C LEU A 220 20.73 -5.12 -11.60
N GLY A 221 21.01 -5.84 -10.51
CA GLY A 221 22.32 -6.42 -10.23
C GLY A 221 22.64 -7.67 -11.05
N TRP A 222 21.64 -8.46 -11.43
CA TRP A 222 21.82 -9.67 -12.25
C TRP A 222 22.11 -9.33 -13.71
N LYS A 223 21.33 -8.43 -14.30
CA LYS A 223 21.39 -8.19 -15.75
C LYS A 223 22.56 -7.26 -16.07
N PRO A 224 23.58 -7.68 -16.85
CA PRO A 224 24.65 -6.79 -17.27
C PRO A 224 24.03 -5.61 -18.02
N MET A 225 24.03 -4.44 -17.39
CA MET A 225 23.47 -3.25 -17.99
C MET A 225 24.34 -2.88 -19.19
N ARG A 226 23.77 -2.96 -20.39
CA ARG A 226 24.38 -2.40 -21.60
C ARG A 226 24.60 -0.90 -21.37
N GLU A 227 25.87 -0.53 -21.32
CA GLU A 227 26.45 0.81 -21.57
C GLU A 227 25.62 2.00 -21.07
N GLY A 228 25.99 2.59 -19.92
CA GLY A 228 25.48 3.93 -19.59
C GLY A 228 25.75 4.44 -18.18
N ASN A 229 25.54 3.65 -17.13
CA ASN A 229 25.62 4.13 -15.75
C ASN A 229 26.50 3.23 -14.88
N GLY A 230 27.80 3.54 -14.83
CA GLY A 230 28.80 2.78 -14.04
C GLY A 230 28.50 2.70 -12.55
N GLU A 231 27.78 3.68 -11.98
CA GLU A 231 27.39 3.68 -10.56
C GLU A 231 26.40 2.56 -10.21
N TRP A 232 25.43 2.24 -11.07
CA TRP A 232 24.45 1.18 -10.81
C TRP A 232 25.01 -0.23 -11.04
N GLN A 233 26.16 -0.34 -11.71
CA GLN A 233 26.95 -1.56 -11.79
C GLN A 233 27.86 -1.74 -10.56
N ASN A 234 28.04 -0.69 -9.75
CA ASN A 234 28.84 -0.76 -8.53
C ASN A 234 28.08 -1.53 -7.45
N ARG A 235 28.56 -2.74 -7.13
CA ARG A 235 27.99 -3.58 -6.05
C ARG A 235 27.85 -2.84 -4.72
N ARG A 236 28.72 -1.86 -4.44
CA ARG A 236 28.64 -1.04 -3.21
C ARG A 236 27.39 -0.16 -3.19
N TRP A 237 27.01 0.41 -4.33
CA TRP A 237 25.81 1.24 -4.43
C TRP A 237 24.54 0.40 -4.27
N LEU A 238 24.48 -0.77 -4.91
CA LEU A 238 23.38 -1.71 -4.74
C LEU A 238 23.26 -2.20 -3.28
N LEU A 239 24.39 -2.46 -2.62
CA LEU A 239 24.41 -2.81 -1.19
C LEU A 239 23.89 -1.66 -0.31
N LEU A 240 24.32 -0.43 -0.58
CA LEU A 240 23.83 0.75 0.14
C LEU A 240 22.32 0.90 -0.03
N LEU A 241 21.80 0.78 -1.26
CA LEU A 241 20.37 0.85 -1.52
C LEU A 241 19.60 -0.30 -0.85
N PHE A 242 20.16 -1.51 -0.81
CA PHE A 242 19.57 -2.62 -0.08
C PHE A 242 19.46 -2.30 1.42
N VAL A 243 20.50 -1.73 2.02
CA VAL A 243 20.47 -1.28 3.42
C VAL A 243 19.43 -0.19 3.62
N VAL A 244 19.33 0.78 2.71
CA VAL A 244 18.30 1.83 2.77
C VAL A 244 16.90 1.22 2.71
N VAL A 245 16.63 0.31 1.76
CA VAL A 245 15.34 -0.39 1.63
C VAL A 245 15.00 -1.17 2.91
N LEU A 246 15.96 -1.89 3.47
CA LEU A 246 15.79 -2.66 4.71
C LEU A 246 15.49 -1.75 5.91
N LEU A 247 16.26 -0.67 6.08
CA LEU A 247 16.07 0.29 7.15
C LEU A 247 14.74 1.03 6.99
N SER A 248 14.36 1.44 5.78
CA SER A 248 13.08 2.07 5.51
C SER A 248 11.89 1.21 5.93
N TRP A 249 11.95 -0.11 5.71
CA TRP A 249 10.87 -1.01 6.09
C TRP A 249 10.83 -1.29 7.61
N GLN A 250 11.97 -1.58 8.24
CA GLN A 250 12.01 -2.04 9.65
C GLN A 250 12.22 -0.93 10.67
N ALA A 251 13.01 0.09 10.34
CA ALA A 251 13.44 1.08 11.33
C ALA A 251 12.29 1.95 11.86
N PRO A 252 11.33 2.44 11.05
CA PRO A 252 10.27 3.32 11.56
C PRO A 252 9.47 2.70 12.71
N LEU A 253 9.01 1.46 12.54
CA LEU A 253 8.26 0.75 13.59
C LEU A 253 9.10 0.58 14.86
N ARG A 254 10.31 0.03 14.73
CA ARG A 254 11.18 -0.25 15.87
C ARG A 254 11.64 1.02 16.58
N LEU A 255 11.99 2.07 15.83
CA LEU A 255 12.46 3.33 16.38
C LEU A 255 11.34 4.08 17.10
N VAL A 256 10.12 4.08 16.58
CA VAL A 256 8.98 4.73 17.24
C VAL A 256 8.68 4.07 18.59
N LEU A 257 8.71 2.73 18.64
CA LEU A 257 8.48 1.98 19.87
C LEU A 257 9.63 2.15 20.86
N LEU A 258 10.88 2.04 20.39
CA LEU A 258 12.06 2.26 21.23
C LEU A 258 12.08 3.68 21.80
N ALA A 259 11.81 4.69 20.97
CA ALA A 259 11.75 6.08 21.40
C ALA A 259 10.66 6.28 22.46
N ARG A 260 9.50 5.63 22.32
CA ARG A 260 8.45 5.64 23.35
C ARG A 260 8.95 5.08 24.66
N ASP A 261 9.49 3.86 24.61
CA ASP A 261 9.86 3.10 25.81
C ASP A 261 11.02 3.75 26.57
N ILE A 262 11.88 4.51 25.87
CA ILE A 262 12.94 5.33 26.49
C ILE A 262 12.39 6.63 27.08
N SER A 263 11.40 7.25 26.42
CA SER A 263 10.92 8.59 26.78
C SER A 263 9.89 8.57 27.92
N PHE A 264 9.20 7.45 28.14
CA PHE A 264 8.11 7.36 29.10
C PHE A 264 8.28 6.15 30.04
N PRO A 265 7.83 6.26 31.31
CA PRO A 265 7.84 5.14 32.25
C PRO A 265 6.73 4.14 31.90
N MET A 266 6.96 3.36 30.85
CA MET A 266 6.01 2.38 30.30
C MET A 266 6.00 1.08 31.10
N GLN A 267 4.84 0.45 31.23
CA GLN A 267 4.77 -0.95 31.62
C GLN A 267 5.40 -1.85 30.54
N PRO A 268 5.99 -3.01 30.92
CA PRO A 268 6.59 -3.93 29.96
C PRO A 268 5.55 -4.46 28.95
N VAL A 269 5.98 -4.59 27.70
CA VAL A 269 5.16 -5.15 26.62
C VAL A 269 5.13 -6.68 26.77
N ALA A 270 3.94 -7.27 26.97
CA ALA A 270 3.78 -8.72 27.09
C ALA A 270 3.28 -9.38 25.80
N LEU A 271 2.63 -8.63 24.90
CA LEU A 271 1.95 -9.15 23.71
C LEU A 271 2.63 -8.74 22.40
N ILE A 272 2.48 -9.59 21.38
CA ILE A 272 2.93 -9.29 20.02
C ILE A 272 1.99 -8.22 19.43
N GLN A 273 2.58 -7.19 18.84
CA GLN A 273 1.85 -6.05 18.28
C GLN A 273 1.19 -6.31 16.93
N THR A 274 1.62 -7.30 16.17
CA THR A 274 1.14 -7.53 14.79
C THR A 274 0.39 -8.84 14.65
N HIS A 275 -0.58 -8.89 13.73
CA HIS A 275 -1.28 -10.13 13.38
C HIS A 275 -0.27 -11.12 12.81
N GLY A 276 -0.10 -12.25 13.50
CA GLY A 276 0.72 -13.34 12.99
C GLY A 276 0.11 -13.94 11.72
N ILE A 277 0.95 -14.18 10.70
CA ILE A 277 0.56 -14.78 9.42
C ILE A 277 -0.25 -16.07 9.61
N SER A 278 0.04 -16.87 10.64
CA SER A 278 -0.69 -18.10 10.95
C SER A 278 -2.15 -17.88 11.31
N HIS A 279 -2.48 -16.80 12.00
CA HIS A 279 -3.86 -16.48 12.35
C HIS A 279 -4.67 -16.22 11.10
N THR A 280 -4.14 -15.38 10.22
CA THR A 280 -4.75 -15.06 8.93
C THR A 280 -4.89 -16.30 8.04
N LEU A 281 -3.87 -17.17 8.00
CA LEU A 281 -3.90 -18.39 7.20
C LEU A 281 -4.92 -19.41 7.69
N TYR A 282 -4.93 -19.68 9.00
CA TYR A 282 -5.83 -20.66 9.58
C TYR A 282 -7.29 -20.21 9.48
N LEU A 283 -7.61 -19.00 9.95
CA LEU A 283 -8.96 -18.46 9.80
C LEU A 283 -9.34 -18.28 8.34
N GLY A 284 -8.36 -18.00 7.47
CA GLY A 284 -8.53 -17.81 6.03
C GLY A 284 -9.16 -19.01 5.31
N LEU A 285 -9.08 -20.21 5.92
CA LEU A 285 -9.78 -21.40 5.44
C LEU A 285 -11.30 -21.35 5.69
N GLY A 286 -11.73 -20.56 6.68
CA GLY A 286 -13.11 -20.38 7.10
C GLY A 286 -13.89 -19.25 6.42
N THR A 287 -13.29 -18.57 5.43
CA THR A 287 -13.94 -17.43 4.74
C THR A 287 -14.94 -17.85 3.67
N VAL A 288 -14.92 -19.13 3.32
CA VAL A 288 -15.91 -19.78 2.46
C VAL A 288 -16.38 -21.05 3.17
N GLU A 289 -17.55 -21.55 2.77
CA GLU A 289 -18.03 -22.84 3.26
C GLU A 289 -16.95 -23.92 3.05
N ASN A 290 -16.68 -24.69 4.10
CA ASN A 290 -15.59 -25.66 4.16
C ASN A 290 -15.99 -26.88 5.01
N THR A 291 -15.39 -28.03 4.71
CA THR A 291 -15.65 -29.29 5.42
C THR A 291 -15.05 -29.33 6.83
N PHE A 292 -14.06 -28.47 7.11
CA PHE A 292 -13.39 -28.39 8.40
C PHE A 292 -14.22 -27.70 9.50
N GLY A 293 -15.31 -27.04 9.14
CA GLY A 293 -16.14 -26.27 10.08
C GLY A 293 -15.44 -25.03 10.65
N ILE A 294 -14.38 -24.55 9.99
CA ILE A 294 -13.67 -23.32 10.37
C ILE A 294 -14.52 -22.11 9.98
N ARG A 295 -14.58 -21.10 10.84
CA ARG A 295 -15.29 -19.84 10.60
C ARG A 295 -14.31 -18.67 10.65
N TRP A 296 -14.48 -17.69 9.78
CA TRP A 296 -13.74 -16.42 9.87
C TRP A 296 -14.27 -15.57 11.04
N ASP A 297 -13.80 -15.90 12.23
CA ASP A 297 -14.16 -15.25 13.50
C ASP A 297 -12.99 -15.40 14.48
N ASP A 298 -12.51 -14.28 15.03
CA ASP A 298 -11.39 -14.28 15.97
C ASP A 298 -11.72 -15.06 17.25
N GLU A 299 -12.96 -15.02 17.72
CA GLU A 299 -13.39 -15.81 18.88
C GLU A 299 -13.42 -17.31 18.57
N TYR A 300 -13.64 -17.69 17.31
CA TYR A 300 -13.51 -19.09 16.88
C TYR A 300 -12.06 -19.57 17.01
N ALA A 301 -11.08 -18.82 16.51
CA ALA A 301 -9.66 -19.18 16.61
C ALA A 301 -9.20 -19.22 18.08
N LYS A 302 -9.53 -18.20 18.86
CA LYS A 302 -9.26 -18.13 20.30
C LYS A 302 -9.84 -19.34 21.03
N SER A 303 -11.11 -19.69 20.77
CA SER A 303 -11.75 -20.85 21.38
C SER A 303 -11.12 -22.16 20.93
N ALA A 304 -10.72 -22.29 19.66
CA ALA A 304 -10.06 -23.49 19.14
C ALA A 304 -8.69 -23.72 19.81
N VAL A 305 -7.89 -22.66 19.95
CA VAL A 305 -6.60 -22.74 20.64
C VAL A 305 -6.81 -23.03 22.13
N HIS A 306 -7.74 -22.35 22.80
CA HIS A 306 -8.00 -22.55 24.22
C HIS A 306 -8.49 -23.97 24.55
N ARG A 307 -9.30 -24.58 23.66
CA ARG A 307 -9.71 -25.98 23.81
C ARG A 307 -8.54 -26.97 23.72
N ALA A 308 -7.56 -26.71 22.86
CA ALA A 308 -6.38 -27.57 22.72
C ALA A 308 -5.32 -27.28 23.80
N HIS A 309 -5.18 -26.01 24.18
CA HIS A 309 -4.15 -25.51 25.10
C HIS A 309 -4.73 -24.42 26.03
N PRO A 310 -5.34 -24.78 27.17
CA PRO A 310 -6.04 -23.84 28.05
C PRO A 310 -5.16 -22.75 28.69
N HIS A 311 -3.85 -22.97 28.75
CA HIS A 311 -2.89 -22.06 29.39
C HIS A 311 -2.17 -21.12 28.41
N VAL A 312 -2.56 -21.10 27.15
CA VAL A 312 -1.94 -20.22 26.15
C VAL A 312 -2.74 -18.94 26.04
N ASP A 313 -2.06 -17.82 26.32
CA ASP A 313 -2.66 -16.49 26.22
C ASP A 313 -2.98 -16.14 24.76
N TYR A 314 -4.12 -15.48 24.55
CA TYR A 314 -4.55 -15.00 23.24
C TYR A 314 -3.50 -14.02 22.66
N VAL A 315 -3.19 -14.15 21.36
CA VAL A 315 -2.23 -13.28 20.65
C VAL A 315 -0.77 -13.39 21.17
N SER A 316 -0.47 -14.39 21.99
CA SER A 316 0.90 -14.73 22.40
C SER A 316 1.70 -15.42 21.27
N PRO A 317 3.05 -15.48 21.37
CA PRO A 317 3.85 -16.31 20.47
C PRO A 317 3.40 -17.78 20.43
N GLY A 318 2.96 -18.32 21.59
CA GLY A 318 2.44 -19.68 21.70
C GLY A 318 1.15 -19.88 20.91
N TYR A 319 0.23 -18.91 20.98
CA TYR A 319 -1.01 -18.91 20.22
C TYR A 319 -0.76 -18.99 18.71
N TYR A 320 0.13 -18.14 18.18
CA TYR A 320 0.45 -18.15 16.75
C TYR A 320 1.16 -19.42 16.28
N ARG A 321 1.99 -20.04 17.13
CA ARG A 321 2.62 -21.33 16.83
C ARG A 321 1.58 -22.44 16.69
N ILE A 322 0.61 -22.50 17.61
CA ILE A 322 -0.47 -23.50 17.57
C ILE A 322 -1.33 -23.32 16.32
N LEU A 323 -1.61 -22.08 15.90
CA LEU A 323 -2.35 -21.85 14.65
C LEU A 323 -1.59 -22.29 13.40
N TRP A 324 -0.26 -22.24 13.40
CA TRP A 324 0.53 -22.86 12.33
C TRP A 324 0.32 -24.37 12.27
N GLU A 325 0.35 -25.03 13.43
CA GLU A 325 0.10 -26.47 13.54
C GLU A 325 -1.29 -26.80 13.00
N PHE A 326 -2.33 -26.09 13.46
CA PHE A 326 -3.69 -26.27 12.99
C PHE A 326 -3.83 -26.07 11.47
N TYR A 327 -3.20 -25.03 10.92
CA TYR A 327 -3.23 -24.78 9.48
C TYR A 327 -2.58 -25.93 8.69
N PHE A 328 -1.35 -26.34 9.07
CA PHE A 328 -0.65 -27.40 8.35
C PHE A 328 -1.31 -28.77 8.52
N ASP A 329 -1.97 -29.02 9.65
CA ASP A 329 -2.75 -30.24 9.85
C ASP A 329 -3.94 -30.31 8.88
N ARG A 330 -4.66 -29.20 8.67
CA ARG A 330 -5.71 -29.14 7.64
C ARG A 330 -5.17 -29.35 6.22
N VAL A 331 -4.01 -28.78 5.91
CA VAL A 331 -3.33 -28.99 4.62
C VAL A 331 -2.95 -30.45 4.39
N ARG A 332 -2.53 -31.16 5.44
CA ARG A 332 -2.17 -32.59 5.35
C ARG A 332 -3.41 -33.50 5.32
N GLU A 333 -4.44 -33.14 6.06
CA GLU A 333 -5.69 -33.90 6.19
C GLU A 333 -6.48 -33.93 4.87
N ASP A 334 -6.69 -32.77 4.25
CA ASP A 334 -7.38 -32.66 2.96
C ASP A 334 -6.79 -31.51 2.11
N PRO A 335 -5.69 -31.76 1.36
CA PRO A 335 -5.07 -30.73 0.52
C PRO A 335 -5.99 -30.30 -0.64
N ILE A 336 -6.93 -31.15 -1.06
CA ILE A 336 -7.85 -30.84 -2.15
C ILE A 336 -8.88 -29.81 -1.67
N GLU A 337 -9.40 -29.96 -0.46
CA GLU A 337 -10.31 -28.99 0.14
C GLU A 337 -9.64 -27.62 0.35
N VAL A 338 -8.40 -27.58 0.87
CA VAL A 338 -7.64 -26.33 0.99
C VAL A 338 -7.44 -25.69 -0.40
N GLY A 339 -7.07 -26.49 -1.40
CA GLY A 339 -6.95 -26.03 -2.79
C GLY A 339 -8.26 -25.47 -3.36
N ARG A 340 -9.40 -26.11 -3.04
CA ARG A 340 -10.73 -25.63 -3.42
C ARG A 340 -11.08 -24.30 -2.76
N ILE A 341 -10.80 -24.15 -1.46
CA ILE A 341 -11.03 -22.90 -0.74
C ILE A 341 -10.26 -21.75 -1.41
N TYR A 342 -8.95 -21.93 -1.63
CA TYR A 342 -8.12 -20.90 -2.27
C TYR A 342 -8.54 -20.61 -3.71
N SER A 343 -8.92 -21.63 -4.47
CA SER A 343 -9.42 -21.45 -5.85
C SER A 343 -10.73 -20.66 -5.88
N LYS A 344 -11.67 -20.91 -4.96
CA LYS A 344 -12.90 -20.11 -4.84
C LYS A 344 -12.59 -18.65 -4.51
N LYS A 345 -11.70 -18.40 -3.53
CA LYS A 345 -11.27 -17.04 -3.15
C LYS A 345 -10.60 -16.31 -4.31
N ALA A 346 -9.70 -17.00 -5.02
CA ALA A 346 -9.06 -16.47 -6.22
C ALA A 346 -10.10 -16.14 -7.29
N GLY A 347 -11.05 -17.04 -7.53
CA GLY A 347 -12.18 -16.84 -8.43
C GLY A 347 -12.94 -15.54 -8.15
N TYR A 348 -13.37 -15.33 -6.90
CA TYR A 348 -14.05 -14.09 -6.50
C TYR A 348 -13.24 -12.84 -6.85
N ILE A 349 -11.96 -12.81 -6.46
CA ILE A 349 -11.10 -11.64 -6.68
C ILE A 349 -10.85 -11.39 -8.18
N ILE A 350 -10.52 -12.42 -8.97
CA ILE A 350 -10.17 -12.23 -10.39
C ILE A 350 -11.40 -11.89 -11.25
N THR A 351 -12.61 -12.24 -10.82
CA THR A 351 -13.86 -11.87 -11.53
C THR A 351 -14.39 -10.49 -11.15
N GLU A 352 -13.94 -9.94 -10.03
CA GLU A 352 -14.35 -8.62 -9.55
C GLU A 352 -13.78 -7.50 -10.44
N ARG A 353 -14.42 -6.32 -10.38
CA ARG A 353 -14.02 -5.12 -11.13
C ARG A 353 -13.35 -4.11 -10.21
N PHE A 354 -12.08 -3.81 -10.50
CA PHE A 354 -11.28 -2.85 -9.76
C PHE A 354 -10.79 -1.73 -10.68
N PRO A 355 -11.26 -0.48 -10.52
CA PRO A 355 -12.51 -0.07 -9.85
C PRO A 355 -13.77 -0.60 -10.59
N HIS A 356 -14.97 -0.29 -10.10
CA HIS A 356 -16.24 -0.83 -10.61
C HIS A 356 -16.50 -0.61 -12.12
N TRP A 357 -15.91 0.45 -12.71
CA TRP A 357 -16.02 0.77 -14.13
C TRP A 357 -15.01 0.00 -15.01
N ALA A 358 -13.98 -0.61 -14.42
CA ALA A 358 -12.98 -1.37 -15.15
C ALA A 358 -13.53 -2.72 -15.62
N PRO A 359 -12.90 -3.35 -16.64
CA PRO A 359 -13.20 -4.75 -16.94
C PRO A 359 -12.86 -5.64 -15.73
N ALA A 360 -13.39 -6.88 -15.74
CA ALA A 360 -13.02 -7.86 -14.73
C ALA A 360 -11.50 -8.03 -14.66
N LEU A 361 -10.96 -8.22 -13.45
CA LEU A 361 -9.52 -8.20 -13.19
C LEU A 361 -8.75 -9.20 -14.08
N TRP A 362 -9.30 -10.39 -14.31
CA TRP A 362 -8.66 -11.39 -15.19
C TRP A 362 -8.45 -10.89 -16.63
N VAL A 363 -9.36 -10.07 -17.18
CA VAL A 363 -9.23 -9.50 -18.54
C VAL A 363 -8.04 -8.54 -18.58
N ALA A 364 -7.94 -7.68 -17.58
CA ALA A 364 -6.85 -6.73 -17.47
C ALA A 364 -5.51 -7.43 -17.27
N LEU A 365 -5.45 -8.48 -16.43
CA LEU A 365 -4.25 -9.28 -16.23
C LEU A 365 -3.78 -9.93 -17.53
N ILE A 366 -4.67 -10.54 -18.31
CA ILE A 366 -4.32 -11.11 -19.62
C ILE A 366 -3.79 -10.01 -20.56
N GLY A 367 -4.50 -8.88 -20.66
CA GLY A 367 -4.07 -7.77 -21.50
C GLY A 367 -2.67 -7.26 -21.16
N LEU A 368 -2.40 -7.03 -19.88
CA LEU A 368 -1.11 -6.53 -19.39
C LEU A 368 0.02 -7.57 -19.53
N THR A 369 -0.26 -8.84 -19.22
CA THR A 369 0.73 -9.93 -19.34
C THR A 369 1.07 -10.25 -20.79
N ILE A 370 0.18 -10.00 -21.75
CA ILE A 370 0.47 -10.10 -23.19
C ILE A 370 1.21 -8.84 -23.69
N LEU A 371 0.76 -7.66 -23.29
CA LEU A 371 1.31 -6.39 -23.77
C LEU A 371 2.79 -6.21 -23.42
N LEU A 372 3.18 -6.53 -22.19
CA LEU A 372 4.58 -6.37 -21.73
C LEU A 372 5.61 -7.13 -22.59
N PRO A 373 5.50 -8.46 -22.76
CA PRO A 373 6.44 -9.23 -23.56
C PRO A 373 6.35 -8.89 -25.06
N LEU A 374 5.14 -8.69 -25.61
CA LEU A 374 5.00 -8.31 -27.02
C LEU A 374 5.56 -6.92 -27.30
N GLY A 375 5.27 -5.95 -26.44
CA GLY A 375 5.81 -4.59 -26.54
C GLY A 375 7.34 -4.58 -26.46
N ASN A 376 7.93 -5.42 -25.60
CA ASN A 376 9.39 -5.59 -25.53
C ASN A 376 9.95 -6.24 -26.80
N ARG A 377 9.35 -7.35 -27.26
CA ARG A 377 9.78 -8.11 -28.45
C ARG A 377 9.74 -7.26 -29.72
N HIS A 378 8.73 -6.41 -29.86
CA HIS A 378 8.54 -5.53 -31.02
C HIS A 378 9.14 -4.13 -30.81
N HIS A 379 9.94 -3.92 -29.76
CA HIS A 379 10.56 -2.63 -29.45
C HIS A 379 9.57 -1.45 -29.39
N LEU A 380 8.32 -1.70 -29.01
CA LEU A 380 7.24 -0.72 -28.95
C LEU A 380 7.62 0.46 -28.05
N TRP A 381 8.17 0.18 -26.87
CA TRP A 381 8.51 1.20 -25.87
C TRP A 381 9.57 2.17 -26.37
N ARG A 382 10.62 1.64 -27.02
CA ARG A 382 11.68 2.45 -27.63
C ARG A 382 11.15 3.22 -28.86
N THR A 383 10.27 2.59 -29.62
CA THR A 383 9.59 3.22 -30.76
C THR A 383 8.72 4.40 -30.30
N LEU A 384 8.08 4.31 -29.15
CA LEU A 384 7.24 5.41 -28.65
C LEU A 384 8.01 6.43 -27.80
N ASP A 385 9.33 6.29 -27.66
CA ASP A 385 10.14 7.09 -26.73
C ASP A 385 9.53 7.05 -25.31
N TYR A 386 9.15 5.85 -24.87
CA TYR A 386 8.42 5.63 -23.62
C TYR A 386 8.96 4.40 -22.87
N GLU A 387 10.27 4.40 -22.63
CA GLU A 387 11.02 3.28 -22.03
C GLU A 387 10.68 3.00 -20.56
N GLN A 388 10.06 3.95 -19.86
CA GLN A 388 9.61 3.82 -18.47
C GLN A 388 8.35 2.97 -18.31
N ALA A 389 7.48 2.93 -19.33
CA ALA A 389 6.20 2.22 -19.28
C ALA A 389 6.29 0.75 -18.86
N PRO A 390 7.15 -0.10 -19.45
CA PRO A 390 7.22 -1.51 -19.07
C PRO A 390 7.67 -1.74 -17.63
N TRP A 391 8.47 -0.83 -17.06
CA TRP A 391 8.94 -0.95 -15.68
C TRP A 391 7.86 -0.57 -14.68
N ILE A 392 7.15 0.53 -14.93
CA ILE A 392 6.01 0.95 -14.11
C ILE A 392 4.93 -0.12 -14.14
N LEU A 393 4.54 -0.59 -15.33
CA LEU A 393 3.56 -1.67 -15.49
C LEU A 393 4.04 -2.97 -14.83
N GLY A 394 5.32 -3.31 -14.95
CA GLY A 394 5.89 -4.49 -14.28
C GLY A 394 5.70 -4.44 -12.76
N VAL A 395 6.03 -3.31 -12.12
CA VAL A 395 5.81 -3.12 -10.67
C VAL A 395 4.33 -3.20 -10.32
N VAL A 396 3.46 -2.58 -11.13
CA VAL A 396 2.01 -2.64 -10.98
C VAL A 396 1.50 -4.08 -10.99
N LEU A 397 1.88 -4.91 -11.98
CA LEU A 397 1.44 -6.31 -12.02
C LEU A 397 1.88 -7.08 -10.77
N VAL A 398 3.09 -6.84 -10.26
CA VAL A 398 3.58 -7.53 -9.06
C VAL A 398 2.78 -7.12 -7.82
N PHE A 399 2.45 -5.83 -7.66
CA PHE A 399 1.55 -5.40 -6.58
C PHE A 399 0.16 -6.03 -6.70
N ILE A 400 -0.44 -6.03 -7.89
CA ILE A 400 -1.73 -6.68 -8.13
C ILE A 400 -1.64 -8.17 -7.74
N GLY A 401 -0.57 -8.85 -8.15
CA GLY A 401 -0.31 -10.24 -7.76
C GLY A 401 -0.24 -10.44 -6.24
N PHE A 402 0.43 -9.54 -5.51
CA PHE A 402 0.48 -9.59 -4.05
C PHE A 402 -0.87 -9.33 -3.38
N PHE A 403 -1.68 -8.39 -3.86
CA PHE A 403 -3.02 -8.16 -3.31
C PHE A 403 -3.98 -9.32 -3.61
N ILE A 404 -3.86 -9.96 -4.78
CA ILE A 404 -4.57 -11.22 -5.05
C ILE A 404 -4.12 -12.29 -4.06
N LEU A 405 -2.81 -12.48 -3.88
CA LEU A 405 -2.27 -13.47 -2.96
C LEU A 405 -2.73 -13.21 -1.52
N GLN A 406 -2.71 -11.95 -1.07
CA GLN A 406 -3.21 -11.55 0.24
C GLN A 406 -4.70 -11.86 0.37
N GLY A 407 -5.55 -11.51 -0.60
CA GLY A 407 -6.97 -11.82 -0.53
C GLY A 407 -7.28 -13.33 -0.57
N VAL A 408 -6.50 -14.11 -1.32
CA VAL A 408 -6.61 -15.57 -1.37
C VAL A 408 -6.20 -16.21 -0.04
N MET A 409 -5.10 -15.76 0.55
CA MET A 409 -4.58 -16.34 1.80
C MET A 409 -5.35 -15.85 3.02
N ALA A 410 -5.72 -14.57 3.07
CA ALA A 410 -6.41 -13.91 4.17
C ALA A 410 -7.92 -13.98 4.00
N HIS A 411 -8.51 -12.99 3.31
CA HIS A 411 -9.95 -12.86 3.16
C HIS A 411 -10.27 -12.27 1.79
N GLN A 412 -11.24 -12.86 1.08
CA GLN A 412 -11.63 -12.44 -0.27
C GLN A 412 -12.46 -11.15 -0.32
N SER A 413 -12.67 -10.49 0.84
CA SER A 413 -13.43 -9.24 0.84
C SER A 413 -12.65 -8.17 0.11
N ARG A 414 -13.43 -7.29 -0.52
CA ARG A 414 -12.95 -6.13 -1.23
C ARG A 414 -12.01 -5.26 -0.38
N GLN A 415 -12.17 -5.24 0.94
CA GLN A 415 -11.31 -4.49 1.86
C GLN A 415 -9.81 -4.83 1.75
N TYR A 416 -9.46 -6.08 1.38
CA TYR A 416 -8.06 -6.51 1.23
C TYR A 416 -7.53 -6.38 -0.20
N SER A 417 -8.42 -6.27 -1.18
CA SER A 417 -8.08 -6.19 -2.60
C SER A 417 -8.35 -4.81 -3.21
N GLU A 418 -8.99 -3.88 -2.49
CA GLU A 418 -9.30 -2.54 -3.00
C GLU A 418 -8.09 -1.75 -3.50
N PRO A 419 -6.89 -1.88 -2.90
CA PRO A 419 -5.69 -1.25 -3.46
C PRO A 419 -5.40 -1.62 -4.93
N ILE A 420 -5.91 -2.75 -5.44
CA ILE A 420 -5.84 -3.11 -6.87
C ILE A 420 -6.46 -2.00 -7.74
N SER A 421 -7.51 -1.32 -7.27
CA SER A 421 -8.16 -0.21 -7.98
C SER A 421 -7.16 0.89 -8.36
N ALA A 422 -6.24 1.27 -7.46
CA ALA A 422 -5.21 2.26 -7.78
C ALA A 422 -4.27 1.81 -8.91
N PHE A 423 -3.82 0.56 -8.85
CA PHE A 423 -2.90 0.00 -9.83
C PHE A 423 -3.57 -0.23 -11.20
N MET A 424 -4.88 -0.47 -11.20
CA MET A 424 -5.69 -0.54 -12.42
C MET A 424 -5.86 0.83 -13.07
N VAL A 425 -6.13 1.88 -12.29
CA VAL A 425 -6.15 3.27 -12.79
C VAL A 425 -4.77 3.65 -13.34
N LEU A 426 -3.70 3.32 -12.61
CA LEU A 426 -2.33 3.57 -13.03
C LEU A 426 -2.01 2.88 -14.36
N SER A 427 -2.37 1.59 -14.49
CA SER A 427 -2.19 0.84 -15.73
C SER A 427 -2.92 1.50 -16.90
N PHE A 428 -4.19 1.85 -16.71
CA PHE A 428 -5.00 2.50 -17.73
C PHE A 428 -4.41 3.85 -18.17
N ALA A 429 -3.94 4.66 -17.21
CA ALA A 429 -3.27 5.93 -17.49
C ALA A 429 -2.00 5.76 -18.34
N ILE A 430 -1.19 4.74 -18.04
CA ILE A 430 0.00 4.40 -18.85
C ILE A 430 -0.41 3.98 -20.27
N LEU A 431 -1.47 3.17 -20.42
CA LEU A 431 -1.97 2.74 -21.73
C LEU A 431 -2.48 3.91 -22.58
N LEU A 432 -3.12 4.91 -21.97
CA LEU A 432 -3.55 6.12 -22.67
C LEU A 432 -2.36 6.98 -23.14
N GLU A 433 -1.29 7.06 -22.35
CA GLU A 433 -0.04 7.71 -22.79
C GLU A 433 0.58 6.96 -23.97
N VAL A 434 0.61 5.62 -23.94
CA VAL A 434 1.07 4.78 -25.07
C VAL A 434 0.27 5.09 -26.33
N TYR A 435 -1.06 5.10 -26.23
CA TYR A 435 -1.95 5.44 -27.34
C TYR A 435 -1.71 6.85 -27.88
N TRP A 436 -1.59 7.85 -27.00
CA TRP A 436 -1.32 9.23 -27.39
C TRP A 436 0.01 9.37 -28.14
N ARG A 437 1.08 8.72 -27.66
CA ARG A 437 2.40 8.74 -28.31
C ARG A 437 2.36 8.05 -29.68
N TYR A 438 1.62 6.94 -29.79
CA TYR A 438 1.43 6.22 -31.05
C TYR A 438 0.76 7.12 -32.10
N GLN A 439 -0.35 7.78 -31.75
CA GLN A 439 -1.06 8.70 -32.64
C GLN A 439 -0.18 9.88 -33.09
N ARG A 440 0.56 10.48 -32.16
CA ARG A 440 1.47 11.59 -32.46
C ARG A 440 2.58 11.18 -33.45
N ARG A 441 3.08 9.95 -33.35
CA ARG A 441 4.13 9.47 -34.25
C ARG A 441 3.59 9.18 -35.65
N GLY A 442 2.42 8.55 -35.77
CA GLY A 442 1.78 8.27 -37.06
C GLY A 442 1.41 9.53 -37.85
N GLY A 443 0.99 10.60 -37.16
CA GLY A 443 0.70 11.89 -37.79
C GLY A 443 1.92 12.58 -38.40
N ASN A 444 3.13 12.33 -37.87
CA ASN A 444 4.36 12.93 -38.38
C ASN A 444 4.89 12.20 -39.62
N THR A 445 4.71 10.87 -39.70
CA THR A 445 5.14 10.09 -40.88
C THR A 445 4.27 10.34 -42.11
N ALA A 446 2.99 10.63 -41.93
CA ALA A 446 2.10 10.99 -43.03
C ALA A 446 2.47 12.34 -43.68
N LYS A 447 2.87 13.33 -42.87
CA LYS A 447 3.25 14.67 -43.36
C LYS A 447 4.58 14.72 -44.12
N SER A 448 5.42 13.70 -43.99
CA SER A 448 6.68 13.60 -44.75
C SER A 448 6.55 12.84 -46.08
N GLY A 449 5.38 12.30 -46.41
CA GLY A 449 5.14 11.51 -47.63
C GLY A 449 4.55 12.28 -48.81
N ASP A 450 4.10 13.52 -48.61
CA ASP A 450 3.48 14.38 -49.64
C ASP A 450 4.43 15.48 -50.16
N GLY A 451 5.75 15.24 -50.10
CA GLY A 451 6.81 16.17 -50.53
C GLY A 451 7.51 15.73 -51.80
#